data_AF-A4H8P1-F1
#
_entry.id   AF-A4H8P1-F1
#
_cell.length_a   1.000
_cell.length_b   1.000
_cell.length_c   1.000
_cell.angle_alpha   90.00
_cell.angle_beta   90.00
_cell.angle_gamma   90.00
#
_symmetry.space_group_name_H-M   'P 1'
#
loop_
_entity.id
_entity.type
_entity.pdbx_description
1 polymer ?
#
loop_
_entity_poly.entity_id
_entity_poly.type
_entity_poly.pdbx_seq_one_letter_code
_entity_poly.pdbx_strand_id
1 'polypeptide(L)'
;MRHMADVQLKSLLKGVEAERGAMVACRDPSALEIIMRVGNSNANRGSVSVIFQNTSAASSLTAQMLFINEKYAKSVEEEVQLWLDPFKTPTAAATVGSERKRTRADSDSDDFESENDSDA
;
A
#
# COMPACT_ATOMS: atom_id res chain seq x y z
N MET A 1 -31.74 -19.57 -32.12
CA MET A 1 -31.74 -18.95 -30.78
C MET A 1 -30.48 -18.12 -30.49
N ARG A 2 -29.24 -18.62 -30.72
CA ARG A 2 -28.00 -17.83 -30.51
C ARG A 2 -27.96 -16.49 -31.27
N HIS A 3 -28.44 -16.49 -32.51
CA HIS A 3 -28.45 -15.30 -33.38
C HIS A 3 -29.29 -14.13 -32.84
N MET A 4 -30.35 -14.39 -32.07
CA MET A 4 -31.16 -13.32 -31.45
C MET A 4 -30.47 -12.75 -30.20
N ALA A 5 -29.77 -13.59 -29.43
CA ALA A 5 -29.00 -13.14 -28.27
C ALA A 5 -27.83 -12.22 -28.68
N ASP A 6 -27.13 -12.54 -29.77
CA ASP A 6 -26.02 -11.72 -30.27
C ASP A 6 -26.47 -10.34 -30.78
N VAL A 7 -27.65 -10.28 -31.41
CA VAL A 7 -28.24 -9.01 -31.89
C VAL A 7 -28.64 -8.12 -30.71
N GLN A 8 -29.23 -8.71 -29.67
CA GLN A 8 -29.57 -7.99 -28.44
C GLN A 8 -28.30 -7.47 -27.74
N LEU A 9 -27.28 -8.31 -27.58
CA LEU A 9 -26.01 -7.92 -26.96
C LEU A 9 -25.35 -6.76 -27.71
N LYS A 10 -25.31 -6.80 -29.05
CA LYS A 10 -24.76 -5.70 -29.86
C LYS A 10 -25.48 -4.37 -29.64
N SER A 11 -26.80 -4.40 -29.46
CA SER A 11 -27.57 -3.18 -29.18
C SER A 11 -27.24 -2.60 -27.80
N LEU A 12 -27.04 -3.46 -26.79
CA LEU A 12 -26.70 -3.08 -25.42
C LEU A 12 -25.27 -2.51 -25.30
N LEU A 13 -24.35 -2.96 -26.15
CA LEU A 13 -22.95 -2.51 -26.16
C LEU A 13 -22.72 -1.29 -27.07
N LYS A 14 -23.76 -0.72 -27.69
CA LYS A 14 -23.60 0.44 -28.57
C LYS A 14 -23.14 1.66 -27.77
N GLY A 15 -21.95 2.16 -28.09
CA GLY A 15 -21.31 3.28 -27.37
C GLY A 15 -20.46 2.86 -26.16
N VAL A 16 -20.30 1.55 -25.92
CA VAL A 16 -19.38 1.01 -24.92
C VAL A 16 -18.01 0.82 -25.56
N GLU A 17 -16.97 1.34 -24.91
CA GLU A 17 -15.58 1.11 -25.29
C GLU A 17 -14.94 0.11 -24.32
N ALA A 18 -14.16 -0.84 -24.87
CA ALA A 18 -13.42 -1.79 -24.06
C ALA A 18 -12.13 -1.15 -23.55
N GLU A 19 -12.04 -0.97 -22.24
CA GLU A 19 -10.80 -0.52 -21.59
C GLU A 19 -9.81 -1.69 -21.50
N ARG A 20 -8.56 -1.47 -21.92
CA ARG A 20 -7.48 -2.43 -21.74
C ARG A 20 -6.86 -2.28 -20.36
N GLY A 21 -6.44 -3.39 -19.77
CA GLY A 21 -5.87 -3.39 -18.44
C GLY A 21 -5.60 -4.78 -17.88
N ALA A 22 -5.30 -4.81 -16.58
CA ALA A 22 -4.99 -6.01 -15.83
C ALA A 22 -6.10 -6.31 -14.82
N MET A 23 -6.49 -7.57 -14.73
CA MET A 23 -7.29 -8.10 -13.63
C MET A 23 -6.34 -8.52 -12.51
N VAL A 24 -6.52 -7.95 -11.32
CA VAL A 24 -5.70 -8.25 -10.15
C VAL A 24 -6.56 -8.87 -9.08
N ALA A 25 -6.13 -10.03 -8.57
CA ALA A 25 -6.78 -10.69 -7.44
C ALA A 25 -5.93 -10.51 -6.18
N CYS A 26 -6.47 -9.84 -5.17
CA CYS A 26 -5.82 -9.69 -3.87
C CYS A 26 -6.14 -10.90 -2.99
N ARG A 27 -5.10 -11.61 -2.55
CA ARG A 27 -5.24 -12.80 -1.69
C ARG A 27 -5.80 -12.47 -0.30
N ASP A 28 -5.43 -11.30 0.24
CA ASP A 28 -5.74 -10.88 1.59
C ASP A 28 -6.11 -9.38 1.63
N PRO A 29 -6.74 -8.90 2.73
CA PRO A 29 -7.14 -7.50 2.88
C PRO A 29 -5.98 -6.51 2.85
N SER A 30 -4.78 -6.90 3.29
CA SER A 30 -3.61 -6.02 3.30
C SER A 30 -3.10 -5.75 1.89
N ALA A 31 -3.04 -6.78 1.03
CA ALA A 31 -2.69 -6.61 -0.39
C ALA A 31 -3.66 -5.65 -1.10
N LEU A 32 -4.96 -5.78 -0.83
CA LEU A 32 -5.97 -4.85 -1.31
C LEU A 32 -5.71 -3.41 -0.84
N GLU A 33 -5.45 -3.23 0.44
CA GLU A 33 -5.23 -1.91 1.01
C GLU A 33 -4.00 -1.22 0.40
N ILE A 34 -2.91 -1.97 0.16
CA ILE A 34 -1.71 -1.46 -0.53
C ILE A 34 -2.09 -0.92 -1.91
N ILE A 35 -2.78 -1.73 -2.73
CA ILE A 35 -3.18 -1.32 -4.09
C ILE A 35 -4.11 -0.11 -4.04
N MET A 36 -5.05 -0.06 -3.09
CA MET A 36 -5.95 1.08 -2.92
C MET A 36 -5.20 2.36 -2.53
N ARG A 37 -4.17 2.27 -1.69
CA ARG A 37 -3.32 3.42 -1.34
C ARG A 37 -2.47 3.87 -2.53
N VAL A 38 -1.86 2.93 -3.25
CA VAL A 38 -1.10 3.23 -4.48
C VAL A 38 -2.01 3.91 -5.51
N GLY A 39 -3.21 3.38 -5.75
CA GLY A 39 -4.16 3.95 -6.72
C GLY A 39 -4.79 5.28 -6.31
N ASN A 40 -4.64 5.69 -5.05
CA ASN A 40 -5.02 7.01 -4.55
C ASN A 40 -3.84 7.98 -4.45
N SER A 41 -2.62 7.56 -4.81
CA SER A 41 -1.47 8.45 -4.86
C SER A 41 -1.59 9.46 -6.00
N ASN A 42 -0.88 10.59 -5.91
CA ASN A 42 -0.90 11.60 -6.97
C ASN A 42 -0.42 11.05 -8.33
N ALA A 43 0.52 10.12 -8.33
CA ALA A 43 1.11 9.56 -9.55
C ALA A 43 0.21 8.51 -10.22
N ASN A 44 -0.56 7.75 -9.45
CA ASN A 44 -1.37 6.63 -9.94
C ASN A 44 -2.88 6.85 -9.73
N ARG A 45 -3.31 8.11 -9.54
CA ARG A 45 -4.71 8.45 -9.30
C ARG A 45 -5.61 7.95 -10.44
N GLY A 46 -6.61 7.15 -10.08
CA GLY A 46 -7.54 6.57 -11.05
C GLY A 46 -6.99 5.37 -11.80
N SER A 47 -5.96 4.71 -11.26
CA SER A 47 -5.44 3.45 -11.80
C SER A 47 -6.38 2.27 -11.60
N VAL A 48 -7.10 2.23 -10.47
CA VAL A 48 -8.14 1.23 -10.20
C VAL A 48 -9.47 1.73 -10.79
N SER A 49 -9.92 1.10 -11.89
CA SER A 49 -11.17 1.49 -12.56
C SER A 49 -12.40 0.81 -11.97
N VAL A 50 -12.27 -0.46 -11.54
CA VAL A 50 -13.39 -1.28 -11.02
C VAL A 50 -12.91 -2.17 -9.88
N ILE A 51 -13.75 -2.32 -8.85
CA ILE A 51 -13.59 -3.30 -7.77
C ILE A 51 -14.74 -4.29 -7.85
N PHE A 52 -14.43 -5.57 -8.00
CA PHE A 52 -15.41 -6.64 -8.07
C PHE A 52 -15.67 -7.18 -6.65
N GLN A 53 -16.86 -6.91 -6.15
CA GLN A 53 -17.32 -7.46 -4.87
C GLN A 53 -17.95 -8.84 -5.13
N ASN A 54 -17.42 -9.88 -4.49
CA ASN A 54 -18.01 -11.20 -4.57
C ASN A 54 -19.12 -11.32 -3.51
N THR A 55 -20.37 -11.17 -3.94
CA THR A 55 -21.55 -11.19 -3.04
C THR A 55 -22.07 -12.60 -2.75
N SER A 56 -21.44 -13.64 -3.30
CA SER A 56 -21.85 -15.02 -3.08
C SER A 56 -21.25 -15.59 -1.79
N ALA A 57 -22.10 -15.98 -0.85
CA ALA A 57 -21.77 -16.53 0.48
C ALA A 57 -20.95 -17.84 0.48
N ALA A 58 -20.63 -18.40 -0.70
CA ALA A 58 -20.02 -19.72 -0.85
C ALA A 58 -18.49 -19.74 -1.01
N SER A 59 -17.81 -18.59 -1.17
CA SER A 59 -16.34 -18.57 -1.25
C SER A 59 -15.71 -18.06 0.05
N SER A 60 -15.23 -18.98 0.89
CA SER A 60 -14.53 -18.67 2.15
C SER A 60 -13.13 -18.07 1.96
N LEU A 61 -12.67 -17.92 0.71
CA LEU A 61 -11.47 -17.18 0.33
C LEU A 61 -11.92 -16.01 -0.55
N THR A 62 -12.27 -14.90 0.09
CA THR A 62 -12.73 -13.66 -0.54
C THR A 62 -11.55 -12.92 -1.16
N ALA A 63 -10.90 -13.51 -2.16
CA ALA A 63 -9.93 -12.78 -2.94
C ALA A 63 -10.66 -11.63 -3.65
N GLN A 64 -10.38 -10.38 -3.26
CA GLN A 64 -11.02 -9.23 -3.87
C GLN A 64 -10.35 -8.96 -5.22
N MET A 65 -11.16 -8.90 -6.29
CA MET A 65 -10.64 -8.63 -7.63
C MET A 65 -10.79 -7.16 -7.98
N LEU A 66 -9.79 -6.63 -8.69
CA LEU A 66 -9.74 -5.25 -9.16
C LEU A 66 -9.35 -5.22 -10.63
N PHE A 67 -9.78 -4.17 -11.33
CA PHE A 67 -9.30 -3.86 -12.68
C PHE A 67 -8.38 -2.65 -12.63
N ILE A 68 -7.18 -2.78 -13.19
CA ILE A 68 -6.19 -1.71 -13.31
C ILE A 68 -6.02 -1.33 -14.78
N ASN A 69 -6.17 -0.04 -15.09
CA ASN A 69 -5.98 0.46 -16.45
C ASN A 69 -4.53 0.20 -16.94
N GLU A 70 -4.40 -0.23 -18.20
CA GLU A 70 -3.11 -0.56 -18.84
C GLU A 70 -2.07 0.57 -18.70
N LYS A 71 -2.48 1.84 -18.76
CA LYS A 71 -1.56 2.99 -18.65
C LYS A 71 -0.83 3.08 -17.32
N TYR A 72 -1.39 2.47 -16.26
CA TYR A 72 -0.81 2.48 -14.92
C TYR A 72 -0.28 1.12 -14.47
N ALA A 73 -0.52 0.04 -15.23
CA ALA A 73 -0.22 -1.32 -14.79
C ALA A 73 1.24 -1.47 -14.32
N LYS A 74 2.19 -0.99 -15.13
CA LYS A 74 3.63 -1.05 -14.81
C LYS A 74 3.99 -0.19 -13.58
N SER A 75 3.50 1.04 -13.51
CA SER A 75 3.77 1.97 -12.40
C SER A 75 3.21 1.44 -11.07
N VAL A 76 2.01 0.86 -11.09
CA VAL A 76 1.39 0.25 -9.91
C VAL A 76 2.16 -0.99 -9.48
N GLU A 77 2.56 -1.85 -10.41
CA GLU A 77 3.39 -3.03 -10.10
C GLU A 77 4.72 -2.64 -9.44
N GLU A 78 5.41 -1.63 -9.99
CA GLU A 78 6.66 -1.12 -9.43
C GLU A 78 6.45 -0.55 -8.00
N GLU A 79 5.44 0.28 -7.79
CA GLU A 79 5.10 0.83 -6.47
C GLU A 79 4.75 -0.26 -5.45
N VAL A 80 3.94 -1.24 -5.84
CA VAL A 80 3.61 -2.38 -4.96
C VAL A 80 4.88 -3.15 -4.61
N GLN A 81 5.79 -3.37 -5.55
CA GLN A 81 7.06 -4.02 -5.28
C GLN A 81 7.92 -3.22 -4.28
N LEU A 82 7.92 -1.88 -4.38
CA LEU A 82 8.59 -1.01 -3.41
C LEU A 82 8.00 -1.12 -2.01
N TRP A 83 6.67 -1.23 -1.91
CA TRP A 83 5.96 -1.42 -0.65
C TRP A 83 6.26 -2.77 0.02
N LEU A 84 6.52 -3.80 -0.79
CA LEU A 84 6.84 -5.15 -0.32
C LEU A 84 8.33 -5.36 -0.03
N ASP A 85 9.20 -4.42 -0.41
CA ASP A 85 10.64 -4.52 -0.20
C ASP A 85 11.02 -4.14 1.25
N PRO A 86 11.43 -5.11 2.09
CA PRO A 86 11.75 -4.84 3.49
C PRO A 86 13.04 -4.05 3.68
N PHE A 87 13.87 -3.93 2.63
CA PHE A 87 15.16 -3.22 2.68
C PHE A 87 15.08 -1.80 2.11
N LYS A 88 13.94 -1.41 1.53
CA LYS A 88 13.71 -0.03 1.14
C LYS A 88 13.19 0.76 2.33
N THR A 89 14.11 1.45 3.01
CA THR A 89 13.74 2.50 3.96
C THR A 89 13.01 3.61 3.20
N PRO A 90 11.81 4.04 3.63
CA PRO A 90 11.24 5.25 3.07
C PRO A 90 12.23 6.38 3.33
N THR A 91 12.63 7.07 2.26
CA THR A 91 13.51 8.26 2.29
C THR A 91 12.81 9.47 2.96
N ALA A 92 11.95 9.21 3.95
CA ALA A 92 11.13 10.16 4.68
C ALA A 92 11.28 9.93 6.20
N ALA A 93 12.51 9.84 6.67
CA ALA A 93 12.86 10.08 8.08
C ALA A 93 14.27 10.67 8.27
N ALA A 94 14.91 11.17 7.20
CA ALA A 94 16.22 11.80 7.27
C ALA A 94 16.17 13.34 7.33
N THR A 95 15.00 13.95 7.52
CA THR A 95 14.87 15.43 7.58
C THR A 95 13.99 15.97 8.71
N VAL A 96 13.56 15.15 9.67
CA VAL A 96 13.02 15.63 10.96
C VAL A 96 13.43 14.65 12.08
N GLY A 97 14.46 15.02 12.85
CA GLY A 97 14.70 14.43 14.18
C GLY A 97 15.78 13.36 14.32
N SER A 98 16.92 13.48 13.64
CA SER A 98 18.10 12.67 13.97
C SER A 98 18.91 13.29 15.10
N GLU A 99 18.40 13.27 16.33
CA GLU A 99 19.21 13.22 17.57
C GLU A 99 18.36 12.67 18.73
N ARG A 100 18.09 11.36 18.76
CA ARG A 100 17.78 10.68 20.02
C ARG A 100 18.86 9.64 20.30
N LYS A 101 20.00 10.17 20.74
CA LYS A 101 21.13 9.43 21.30
C LYS A 101 20.61 8.69 22.54
N ARG A 102 20.30 7.40 22.40
CA ARG A 102 20.11 6.51 23.54
C ARG A 102 21.48 6.26 24.16
N THR A 103 21.86 7.08 25.13
CA THR A 103 22.94 6.75 26.06
C THR A 103 22.48 5.59 26.94
N ARG A 104 23.10 4.42 26.74
CA ARG A 104 23.15 3.36 27.75
C ARG A 104 23.86 3.97 28.95
N ALA A 105 23.13 4.16 30.06
CA ALA A 105 23.73 4.38 31.36
C ALA A 105 24.05 3.00 31.93
N ASP A 106 25.28 2.55 31.70
CA ASP A 106 25.88 1.46 32.48
C ASP A 106 26.71 2.11 33.60
N SER A 107 26.38 1.70 34.82
CA SER A 107 27.21 1.53 36.03
C SER A 107 28.12 2.64 36.56
N ASP A 108 27.77 3.03 37.78
CA ASP A 108 28.58 3.06 39.02
C ASP A 108 29.83 3.96 39.11
N SER A 109 29.72 5.02 39.90
CA SER A 109 30.40 5.09 41.20
C SER A 109 30.00 6.37 41.95
N ASP A 110 29.44 6.16 43.14
CA ASP A 110 29.36 7.17 44.20
C ASP A 110 30.78 7.51 44.66
N ASP A 111 31.12 8.79 44.71
CA ASP A 111 32.24 9.27 45.52
C ASP A 111 31.83 10.58 46.21
N PHE A 112 31.25 10.41 47.40
CA PHE A 112 30.99 11.47 48.37
C PHE A 112 32.22 11.61 49.26
N GLU A 113 32.98 12.70 49.12
CA GLU A 113 33.93 13.15 50.15
C GLU A 113 33.96 14.70 50.08
N SER A 114 33.29 15.45 50.96
CA SER A 114 33.52 15.71 52.39
C SER A 114 33.97 17.17 52.57
N GLU A 115 33.16 17.92 53.31
CA GLU A 115 33.36 19.31 53.73
C GLU A 115 34.69 19.48 54.47
N ASN A 116 35.44 20.56 54.21
CA ASN A 116 36.53 20.99 55.09
C ASN A 116 36.45 22.49 55.35
N ASP A 117 35.71 22.84 56.40
CA ASP A 117 35.95 24.03 57.21
C ASP A 117 37.41 24.07 57.68
N SER A 118 38.11 25.19 57.49
CA SER A 118 39.25 25.56 58.32
C SER A 118 39.51 27.07 58.23
N ASP A 119 39.24 27.70 59.36
CA ASP A 119 39.57 29.06 59.80
C ASP A 119 41.10 29.29 59.84
N ALA A 120 41.58 30.46 59.39
CA ALA A 120 42.90 31.04 59.71
C ALA A 120 42.97 32.53 59.32
#